data_AF-A0AAP2GQY5-F1
#
_entry.id   AF-A0AAP2GQY5-F1
#
_cell.length_a   1.000
_cell.length_b   1.000
_cell.length_c   1.000
_cell.angle_alpha   90.00
_cell.angle_beta   90.00
_cell.angle_gamma   90.00
#
_symmetry.space_group_name_H-M   'P 1'
#
loop_
_entity.id
_entity.type
_entity.pdbx_description
1 polymer ?
#
loop_
_entity_poly.entity_id
_entity_poly.type
_entity_poly.pdbx_seq_one_letter_code
_entity_poly.pdbx_strand_id
1 'polypeptide(L)'
;MKRFIETWKVNNFINLALLECIEEDHFNDQSLQKNERLIEQFMHMHQVRMLWLGQNNPELVVELAGAFPQRFHKQSLLDALSKSGEAMTKMIENKFREGKINGFKTPIEFLNYIVSYESQSRNRIVLMIGFAN
;
A
#
# COMPACT_ATOMS: atom_id res chain seq x y z
N MET A 1 -21.59 1.50 2.06
CA MET A 1 -20.51 0.63 2.58
C MET A 1 -19.89 -0.25 1.49
N LYS A 2 -20.64 -1.14 0.81
CA LYS A 2 -20.13 -2.03 -0.25
C LYS A 2 -19.25 -1.33 -1.31
N ARG A 3 -19.74 -0.22 -1.88
CA ARG A 3 -19.01 0.57 -2.89
C ARG A 3 -17.66 1.13 -2.40
N PHE A 4 -17.58 1.55 -1.14
CA PHE A 4 -16.33 2.10 -0.56
C PHE A 4 -15.27 1.01 -0.39
N ILE A 5 -15.70 -0.18 0.02
CA ILE A 5 -14.82 -1.34 0.11
C ILE A 5 -14.37 -1.81 -1.27
N GLU A 6 -15.27 -1.79 -2.25
CA GLU A 6 -14.92 -2.08 -3.65
C GLU A 6 -13.89 -1.08 -4.20
N THR A 7 -14.03 0.22 -3.90
CA THR A 7 -13.02 1.23 -4.26
C THR A 7 -11.65 0.89 -3.69
N TRP A 8 -11.57 0.53 -2.40
CA TRP A 8 -10.31 0.09 -1.80
C TRP A 8 -9.74 -1.16 -2.47
N LYS A 9 -10.59 -2.18 -2.70
CA LYS A 9 -10.17 -3.45 -3.31
C LYS A 9 -9.63 -3.26 -4.72
N VAL A 10 -10.26 -2.41 -5.54
CA VAL A 10 -9.78 -2.06 -6.88
C VAL A 10 -8.41 -1.37 -6.79
N ASN A 11 -8.25 -0.42 -5.87
CA ASN A 11 -6.96 0.24 -5.67
C ASN A 11 -5.85 -0.76 -5.27
N ASN A 12 -6.13 -1.67 -4.33
CA ASN A 12 -5.17 -2.68 -3.92
C ASN A 12 -4.83 -3.65 -5.06
N PHE A 13 -5.84 -4.09 -5.82
CA PHE A 13 -5.66 -4.96 -6.98
C PHE A 13 -4.72 -4.33 -8.01
N ILE A 14 -4.91 -3.05 -8.35
CA ILE A 14 -4.05 -2.35 -9.31
C ILE A 14 -2.60 -2.28 -8.82
N ASN A 15 -2.37 -2.07 -7.51
CA ASN A 15 -1.01 -2.06 -6.97
C ASN A 15 -0.34 -3.44 -7.05
N LEU A 16 -1.09 -4.51 -6.75
CA LEU A 16 -0.57 -5.89 -6.84
C LEU A 16 -0.28 -6.26 -8.29
N ALA A 17 -1.20 -5.97 -9.21
CA ALA A 17 -1.02 -6.21 -10.64
C ALA A 17 0.20 -5.45 -11.19
N LEU A 18 0.42 -4.21 -10.75
CA LEU A 18 1.62 -3.45 -11.13
C LEU A 18 2.91 -4.14 -10.65
N LEU A 19 2.95 -4.60 -9.39
CA LEU A 19 4.10 -5.33 -8.86
C LEU A 19 4.34 -6.65 -9.60
N GLU A 20 3.28 -7.38 -9.94
CA GLU A 20 3.36 -8.63 -10.70
C GLU A 20 3.96 -8.43 -12.10
N CYS A 21 3.69 -7.30 -12.75
CA CYS A 21 4.20 -7.00 -14.09
C CYS A 21 5.68 -6.57 -14.13
N ILE A 22 6.32 -6.30 -12.98
CA ILE A 22 7.71 -5.81 -12.94
C ILE A 22 8.64 -7.00 -12.68
N GLU A 23 9.62 -7.18 -13.56
CA GLU A 23 10.69 -8.18 -13.35
C GLU A 23 11.57 -7.79 -12.17
N GLU A 24 11.99 -8.77 -11.36
CA GLU A 24 12.74 -8.51 -10.12
C GLU A 24 14.10 -7.85 -10.38
N ASP A 25 14.68 -8.06 -11.57
CA ASP A 25 15.93 -7.41 -11.99
C ASP A 25 15.83 -5.88 -11.98
N HIS A 26 14.63 -5.32 -12.20
CA HIS A 26 14.37 -3.87 -12.19
C HIS A 26 14.18 -3.28 -10.78
N PHE A 27 14.16 -4.10 -9.73
CA PHE A 27 13.85 -3.61 -8.38
C PHE A 27 14.91 -2.67 -7.81
N ASN A 28 16.15 -2.82 -8.27
CA ASN A 28 17.26 -1.96 -7.87
C ASN A 28 17.43 -0.73 -8.78
N ASP A 29 16.62 -0.59 -9.83
CA ASP A 29 16.66 0.58 -10.70
C ASP A 29 16.32 1.82 -9.88
N GLN A 30 17.15 2.85 -10.05
CA GLN A 30 17.05 4.11 -9.33
C GLN A 30 16.27 5.13 -10.15
N SER A 31 15.47 5.93 -9.47
CA SER A 31 14.87 7.12 -10.08
C SER A 31 15.94 8.10 -10.55
N LEU A 32 15.72 8.72 -11.70
CA LEU A 32 16.59 9.76 -12.28
C LEU A 32 16.83 10.97 -11.35
N GLN A 33 15.97 11.20 -10.35
CA GLN A 33 15.97 12.44 -9.56
C GLN A 33 16.25 12.28 -8.07
N LYS A 34 16.16 11.08 -7.47
CA LYS A 34 16.15 10.97 -5.99
C LYS A 34 16.90 9.79 -5.35
N ASN A 35 17.69 9.01 -6.08
CA ASN A 35 18.32 7.78 -5.56
C ASN A 35 17.33 6.78 -4.92
N GLU A 36 16.03 6.99 -5.12
CA GLU A 36 14.98 6.13 -4.60
C GLU A 36 14.80 4.96 -5.56
N ARG A 37 14.82 3.73 -5.02
CA ARG A 37 14.69 2.49 -5.79
C ARG A 37 13.23 2.13 -6.02
N LEU A 38 12.95 1.45 -7.12
CA LEU A 38 11.58 1.01 -7.44
C LEU A 38 10.97 0.20 -6.29
N ILE A 39 11.77 -0.69 -5.70
CA ILE A 39 11.34 -1.52 -4.57
C ILE A 39 10.92 -0.71 -3.34
N GLU A 40 11.55 0.44 -3.11
CA GLU A 40 11.28 1.30 -1.96
C GLU A 40 9.89 1.92 -2.03
N GLN A 41 9.33 2.13 -3.23
CA GLN A 41 7.96 2.62 -3.39
C GLN A 41 6.94 1.61 -2.83
N PHE A 42 7.09 0.33 -3.16
CA PHE A 42 6.19 -0.72 -2.67
C PHE A 42 6.36 -0.96 -1.16
N MET A 43 7.60 -0.94 -0.68
CA MET A 43 7.89 -0.99 0.75
C MET A 43 7.25 0.17 1.49
N HIS A 44 7.33 1.39 0.94
CA HIS A 44 6.75 2.58 1.54
C HIS A 44 5.22 2.50 1.60
N MET A 45 4.56 2.03 0.53
CA MET A 45 3.11 1.77 0.56
C MET A 45 2.73 0.82 1.71
N HIS A 46 3.44 -0.31 1.85
CA HIS A 46 3.20 -1.24 2.95
C HIS A 46 3.39 -0.57 4.32
N GLN A 47 4.48 0.16 4.52
CA GLN A 47 4.76 0.87 5.78
C GLN A 47 3.67 1.88 6.14
N VAL A 48 3.15 2.63 5.16
CA VAL A 48 2.05 3.57 5.36
C VAL A 48 0.77 2.84 5.77
N ARG A 49 0.47 1.68 5.19
CA ARG A 49 -0.65 0.84 5.65
C ARG A 49 -0.45 0.40 7.09
N MET A 50 0.75 -0.05 7.45
CA MET A 50 1.07 -0.46 8.81
C MET A 50 0.91 0.68 9.82
N LEU A 51 1.31 1.91 9.45
CA LEU A 51 1.08 3.11 10.28
C LEU A 51 -0.41 3.32 10.55
N TRP A 52 -1.25 3.30 9.51
CA TRP A 52 -2.68 3.56 9.66
C TRP A 52 -3.40 2.43 10.42
N LEU A 53 -3.03 1.18 10.15
CA LEU A 53 -3.49 0.03 10.92
C LEU A 53 -3.12 0.19 12.40
N GLY A 54 -1.87 0.53 12.70
CA GLY A 54 -1.39 0.73 14.08
C GLY A 54 -2.13 1.83 14.83
N GLN A 55 -2.64 2.85 14.13
CA GLN A 55 -3.39 3.94 14.76
C GLN A 55 -4.88 3.64 14.96
N ASN A 56 -5.45 2.72 14.20
CA ASN A 56 -6.91 2.56 14.10
C ASN A 56 -7.42 1.16 14.46
N ASN A 57 -6.61 0.12 14.21
CA ASN A 57 -6.85 -1.28 14.55
C ASN A 57 -5.51 -1.97 14.87
N PRO A 58 -4.84 -1.63 16.00
CA PRO A 58 -3.52 -2.14 16.35
C PRO A 58 -3.43 -3.66 16.39
N GLU A 59 -4.52 -4.34 16.73
CA GLU A 59 -4.63 -5.80 16.73
C GLU A 59 -4.34 -6.42 15.35
N LEU A 60 -4.70 -5.73 14.26
CA LEU A 60 -4.42 -6.18 12.89
C LEU A 60 -2.93 -6.04 12.51
N VAL A 61 -2.17 -5.19 13.21
CA VAL A 61 -0.72 -5.07 13.01
C VAL A 61 0.01 -6.25 13.60
N VAL A 62 -0.43 -6.75 14.76
CA VAL A 62 0.18 -7.91 15.42
C VAL A 62 0.15 -9.15 14.51
N GLU A 63 -0.95 -9.34 13.78
CA GLU A 63 -1.11 -10.43 12.80
C GLU A 63 -0.14 -10.30 11.60
N LEU A 64 0.36 -9.08 11.33
CA LEU A 64 1.23 -8.76 10.19
C LEU A 64 2.69 -8.59 10.59
N ALA A 65 3.01 -8.57 11.89
CA ALA A 65 4.34 -8.33 12.43
C ALA A 65 5.26 -9.55 12.26
N GLY A 66 5.50 -9.96 11.02
CA GLY A 66 6.76 -10.60 10.64
C GLY A 66 7.86 -9.54 10.62
N ALA A 67 9.09 -9.92 10.99
CA ALA A 67 10.24 -9.01 10.94
C ALA A 67 10.36 -8.42 9.54
N PHE A 68 10.32 -7.09 9.43
CA PHE A 68 10.48 -6.37 8.16
C PHE A 68 11.84 -6.72 7.55
N PRO A 69 11.90 -7.53 6.48
CA PRO A 69 13.18 -8.01 5.97
C PRO A 69 14.00 -6.84 5.41
N GLN A 70 15.31 -6.88 5.64
CA GLN A 70 16.25 -5.87 5.12
C GLN A 70 16.34 -5.89 3.58
N ARG A 71 15.90 -6.98 2.96
CA ARG A 71 15.78 -7.13 1.50
C ARG A 71 14.44 -7.78 1.19
N PHE A 72 13.72 -7.17 0.27
CA PHE A 72 12.49 -7.73 -0.25
C PHE A 72 12.77 -8.36 -1.62
N HIS A 73 12.22 -9.56 -1.81
CA HIS A 73 12.07 -10.21 -3.11
C HIS A 73 10.63 -10.01 -3.60
N LYS A 74 10.37 -10.17 -4.91
CA LYS A 74 9.04 -9.93 -5.51
C LYS A 74 7.92 -10.63 -4.76
N GLN A 75 8.10 -11.93 -4.48
CA GLN A 75 7.10 -12.72 -3.75
C GLN A 75 6.84 -12.18 -2.34
N SER A 76 7.89 -11.77 -1.62
CA SER A 76 7.72 -11.24 -0.26
C SER A 76 6.97 -9.90 -0.23
N LEU A 77 7.11 -9.07 -1.27
CA LEU A 77 6.33 -7.82 -1.40
C LEU A 77 4.89 -8.10 -1.78
N LEU A 78 4.65 -9.04 -2.70
CA LEU A 78 3.29 -9.46 -3.05
C LEU A 78 2.56 -9.96 -1.81
N ASP A 79 3.19 -10.82 -1.03
CA ASP A 79 2.63 -11.34 0.22
C ASP A 79 2.37 -10.20 1.22
N ALA A 80 3.33 -9.30 1.43
CA ALA A 80 3.21 -8.20 2.39
C ALA A 80 2.14 -7.18 1.97
N LEU A 81 2.03 -6.83 0.69
CA LEU A 81 1.02 -5.93 0.17
C LEU A 81 -0.36 -6.58 0.13
N SER A 82 -0.45 -7.87 -0.20
CA SER A 82 -1.71 -8.62 -0.17
C SER A 82 -2.27 -8.66 1.25
N LYS A 83 -1.47 -9.13 2.22
CA LYS A 83 -1.87 -9.22 3.63
C LYS A 83 -2.21 -7.87 4.25
N SER A 84 -1.39 -6.84 4.00
CA SER A 84 -1.71 -5.48 4.48
C SER A 84 -2.96 -4.92 3.76
N GLY A 85 -3.20 -5.27 2.50
CA GLY A 85 -4.40 -4.90 1.75
C GLY A 85 -5.69 -5.48 2.34
N GLU A 86 -5.64 -6.74 2.76
CA GLU A 86 -6.74 -7.42 3.46
C GLU A 86 -6.99 -6.82 4.86
N ALA A 87 -5.93 -6.57 5.62
CA ALA A 87 -6.05 -5.92 6.93
C ALA A 87 -6.66 -4.51 6.81
N MET A 88 -6.23 -3.73 5.82
CA MET A 88 -6.83 -2.43 5.52
C MET A 88 -8.31 -2.55 5.13
N THR A 89 -8.71 -3.61 4.43
CA THR A 89 -10.12 -3.89 4.13
C THR A 89 -10.92 -4.02 5.43
N LYS A 90 -10.45 -4.84 6.37
CA LYS A 90 -11.09 -5.03 7.69
C LYS A 90 -11.15 -3.71 8.47
N MET A 91 -10.05 -2.95 8.50
CA MET A 91 -9.99 -1.65 9.17
C MET A 91 -11.00 -0.66 8.58
N ILE A 92 -11.03 -0.52 7.25
CA ILE A 92 -11.96 0.40 6.58
C ILE A 92 -13.40 -0.02 6.86
N GLU A 93 -13.74 -1.31 6.78
CA GLU A 93 -15.07 -1.80 7.14
C GLU A 93 -15.46 -1.41 8.57
N ASN A 94 -14.56 -1.64 9.54
CA ASN A 94 -14.80 -1.30 10.94
C ASN A 94 -15.00 0.21 11.13
N LYS A 95 -14.13 1.04 10.55
CA LYS A 95 -14.22 2.50 10.70
C LYS A 95 -15.42 3.12 10.00
N PHE A 96 -15.86 2.54 8.88
CA PHE A 96 -17.14 2.94 8.27
C PHE A 96 -18.35 2.56 9.12
N ARG A 97 -18.33 1.45 9.85
CA ARG A 97 -19.40 1.08 10.80
C ARG A 97 -19.39 1.97 12.04
N GLU A 98 -18.20 2.29 12.56
CA GLU A 98 -18.02 3.19 13.72
C GLU A 98 -18.32 4.66 13.39
N GLY A 99 -18.22 5.05 12.11
CA GLY A 99 -18.41 6.43 11.65
C GLY A 99 -17.25 7.38 11.99
N LYS A 100 -16.14 6.87 12.54
CA LYS A 100 -14.97 7.65 12.97
C LYS A 100 -13.67 6.95 12.60
N ILE A 101 -12.61 7.73 12.43
CA ILE A 101 -11.25 7.25 12.23
C ILE A 101 -10.27 8.29 12.79
N ASN A 102 -9.15 7.84 13.36
CA ASN A 102 -8.14 8.75 13.87
C ASN A 102 -7.45 9.49 12.71
N GLY A 103 -7.23 10.81 12.87
CA GLY A 103 -6.55 11.66 11.88
C GLY A 103 -7.43 12.30 10.82
N PHE A 104 -8.72 11.92 10.70
CA PHE A 104 -9.66 12.49 9.74
C PHE A 104 -11.02 12.75 10.37
N LYS A 105 -11.84 13.62 9.76
CA LYS A 105 -13.19 13.91 10.27
C LYS A 105 -14.15 12.77 9.97
N THR A 106 -13.97 12.09 8.83
CA THR A 106 -14.83 10.96 8.43
C THR A 106 -14.01 9.82 7.80
N PRO A 107 -14.51 8.57 7.86
CA PRO A 107 -13.90 7.45 7.14
C PRO A 107 -13.80 7.64 5.62
N ILE A 108 -14.67 8.47 5.02
CA ILE A 108 -14.64 8.79 3.59
C ILE A 108 -13.42 9.66 3.26
N GLU A 109 -13.10 10.66 4.10
CA GLU A 109 -11.91 11.49 3.93
C GLU A 109 -10.63 10.63 3.96
N PHE A 110 -10.55 9.68 4.90
CA PHE A 110 -9.45 8.72 4.95
C PHE A 110 -9.35 7.87 3.68
N LEU A 111 -10.47 7.31 3.20
CA LEU A 111 -10.47 6.48 2.00
C LEU A 111 -9.98 7.27 0.78
N ASN A 112 -10.44 8.51 0.62
CA ASN A 112 -9.99 9.40 -0.45
C ASN A 112 -8.50 9.68 -0.34
N TYR A 113 -8.02 9.97 0.87
CA TYR A 113 -6.60 10.21 1.15
C TYR A 113 -5.74 8.99 0.77
N ILE A 114 -6.06 7.80 1.28
CA ILE A 114 -5.20 6.63 1.11
C ILE A 114 -5.17 6.14 -0.34
N VAL A 115 -6.29 6.19 -1.06
CA VAL A 115 -6.34 5.86 -2.49
C VAL A 115 -5.53 6.86 -3.31
N SER A 116 -5.63 8.17 -2.99
CA SER A 116 -4.86 9.21 -3.67
C SER A 116 -3.36 9.05 -3.40
N TYR A 117 -2.99 8.75 -2.17
CA TYR A 117 -1.62 8.52 -1.73
C TYR A 117 -0.98 7.34 -2.48
N GLU A 118 -1.63 6.18 -2.50
CA GLU A 118 -1.11 5.00 -3.21
C GLU A 118 -1.09 5.21 -4.74
N SER A 119 -2.04 5.97 -5.29
CA SER A 119 -2.02 6.37 -6.70
C SER A 119 -0.80 7.22 -7.05
N GLN A 120 -0.37 8.12 -6.15
CA GLN A 120 0.85 8.89 -6.35
C GLN A 120 2.09 8.00 -6.38
N SER A 121 2.19 7.03 -5.46
CA SER A 121 3.28 6.05 -5.44
C SER A 121 3.29 5.18 -6.70
N ARG A 122 2.12 4.74 -7.19
CA ARG A 122 2.02 4.05 -8.51
C ARG A 122 2.55 4.91 -9.65
N ASN A 123 2.16 6.18 -9.72
CA ASN A 123 2.62 7.06 -10.79
C ASN A 123 4.14 7.23 -10.76
N ARG A 124 4.77 7.27 -9.58
CA ARG A 124 6.22 7.29 -9.46
C ARG A 124 6.85 6.01 -10.00
N ILE A 125 6.32 4.84 -9.63
CA ILE A 125 6.79 3.55 -10.15
C ILE A 125 6.72 3.51 -11.68
N VAL A 126 5.59 3.90 -12.26
CA VAL A 126 5.39 3.92 -13.71
C VAL A 126 6.39 4.85 -14.41
N LEU A 127 6.62 6.04 -13.86
CA LEU A 127 7.62 6.96 -14.40
C LEU A 127 9.03 6.36 -14.30
N MET A 128 9.38 5.74 -13.18
CA MET A 128 10.70 5.10 -13.00
C MET A 128 10.94 4.00 -14.03
N ILE A 129 9.93 3.15 -14.32
CA ILE A 129 10.01 2.13 -15.37
C ILE A 129 10.10 2.78 -16.75
N GLY A 130 9.29 3.80 -17.03
CA GLY A 130 9.26 4.47 -18.34
C GLY A 130 10.57 5.20 -18.68
N PHE A 131 11.35 5.59 -17.68
CA PHE A 131 12.68 6.21 -17.84
C PHE A 131 13.85 5.23 -17.76
N ALA A 132 13.61 3.94 -17.48
CA ALA A 132 14.65 2.91 -17.40
C ALA A 132 14.97 2.24 -18.76
N ASN A 133 14.38 2.74 -19.86
CA ASN A 133 14.64 2.29 -21.23
C ASN A 133 15.65 3.19 -21.95
#